data_AF-A0A2K4ZIQ6-F1
#
_entry.id   AF-A0A2K4ZIQ6-F1
#
_cell.length_a   1.000
_cell.length_b   1.000
_cell.length_c   1.000
_cell.angle_alpha   90.00
_cell.angle_beta   90.00
_cell.angle_gamma   90.00
#
_symmetry.space_group_name_H-M   'P 1'
#
loop_
_entity.id
_entity.type
_entity.pdbx_description
1 polymer ?
#
loop_
_entity_poly.entity_id
_entity_poly.type
_entity_poly.pdbx_seq_one_letter_code
_entity_poly.pdbx_strand_id
1 'polypeptide(L)'
;MDFQTAPEIQTAIQERAAHGVFGYSIVPEEWYQAYLGWWKKCHSFSMEKEWLVFCTGVVPAISSMVRKLTTVGEMCWYRHRFTIFSSIPL
;
A
#
# COMPACT_ATOMS: atom_id res chain seq x y z
N MET A 1 16.61 4.89 9.43
CA MET A 1 16.24 5.57 8.17
C MET A 1 15.74 6.92 8.62
N ASP A 2 16.65 7.89 8.70
CA ASP A 2 16.47 9.10 9.50
C ASP A 2 16.61 10.33 8.60
N PHE A 3 15.87 10.31 7.50
CA PHE A 3 15.78 11.42 6.57
C PHE A 3 14.46 12.15 6.79
N GLN A 4 14.52 13.47 6.65
CA GLN A 4 13.31 14.28 6.66
C GLN A 4 12.45 13.93 5.45
N THR A 5 11.15 13.78 5.69
CA THR A 5 10.16 13.58 4.63
C THR A 5 10.10 14.83 3.75
N ALA A 6 9.76 14.67 2.46
CA ALA A 6 9.62 15.79 1.53
C ALA A 6 8.65 16.87 2.08
N PRO A 7 8.97 18.17 1.92
CA PRO A 7 8.17 19.25 2.51
C PRO A 7 6.71 19.24 2.03
N GLU A 8 6.46 18.83 0.79
CA GLU A 8 5.11 18.71 0.21
C GLU A 8 4.24 17.72 0.98
N ILE A 9 4.84 16.62 1.44
CA ILE A 9 4.14 15.58 2.24
C ILE A 9 3.84 16.12 3.64
N GLN A 10 4.79 16.85 4.24
CA GLN A 10 4.60 17.45 5.56
C GLN A 10 3.45 18.47 5.54
N THR A 11 3.41 19.36 4.54
CA THR A 11 2.34 20.34 4.36
C THR A 11 0.97 19.67 4.19
N ALA A 12 0.87 18.65 3.32
CA ALA A 12 -0.38 17.94 3.10
C ALA A 12 -0.94 17.28 4.39
N ILE A 13 -0.05 16.72 5.22
CA ILE A 13 -0.44 16.16 6.52
C ILE A 13 -0.92 17.24 7.48
N GLN A 14 -0.21 18.38 7.55
CA GLN A 14 -0.58 19.51 8.42
C GLN A 14 -1.95 20.09 8.03
N GLU A 15 -2.19 20.30 6.74
CA GLU A 15 -3.49 20.76 6.23
C GLU A 15 -4.62 19.78 6.56
N ARG A 16 -4.38 18.48 6.37
CA ARG A 16 -5.38 17.45 6.72
C ARG A 16 -5.68 17.40 8.21
N ALA A 17 -4.67 17.62 9.06
CA ALA A 17 -4.82 17.69 10.51
C ALA A 17 -5.58 18.95 10.94
N ALA A 18 -5.31 20.09 10.30
CA ALA A 18 -6.00 21.36 10.57
C ALA A 18 -7.50 21.32 10.25
N HIS A 19 -7.94 20.43 9.35
CA HIS A 19 -9.35 20.23 9.03
C HIS A 19 -10.21 19.82 10.25
N GLY A 20 -9.62 19.22 11.29
CA GLY A 20 -10.30 18.92 12.56
C GLY A 20 -11.32 17.77 12.53
N VAL A 21 -11.74 17.30 11.35
CA VAL A 21 -12.64 16.15 11.18
C VAL A 21 -11.89 14.92 10.69
N PHE A 22 -11.82 13.90 11.55
CA PHE A 22 -11.10 12.63 11.32
C PHE A 22 -12.04 11.44 11.14
N GLY A 23 -13.21 11.68 10.52
CA GLY A 23 -14.16 10.63 10.20
C GLY A 23 -13.69 9.67 9.10
N TYR A 24 -14.60 8.83 8.64
CA TYR A 24 -14.35 7.89 7.53
C TYR A 24 -13.87 8.65 6.29
N SER A 25 -12.79 8.14 5.70
CA SER A 25 -12.22 8.70 4.48
C SER A 25 -12.49 7.74 3.32
N ILE A 26 -13.04 8.28 2.24
CA ILE A 26 -13.13 7.58 0.96
C ILE A 26 -11.82 7.74 0.21
N VAL A 27 -11.46 6.76 -0.63
CA VAL A 27 -10.27 6.88 -1.47
C VAL A 27 -10.63 7.76 -2.67
N PRO A 28 -10.00 8.94 -2.81
CA PRO A 28 -10.28 9.86 -3.91
C PRO A 28 -9.78 9.34 -5.25
N GLU A 29 -10.33 9.85 -6.36
CA GLU A 29 -9.86 9.52 -7.72
C GLU A 29 -8.41 9.96 -7.93
N GLU A 30 -8.07 11.09 -7.33
CA GLU A 30 -6.76 11.72 -7.33
C GLU A 30 -5.68 10.78 -6.79
N TRP A 31 -6.03 9.86 -5.89
CA TRP A 31 -5.12 8.83 -5.39
C TRP A 31 -4.71 7.85 -6.50
N TYR A 32 -5.68 7.38 -7.30
CA TYR A 32 -5.41 6.49 -8.43
C TYR A 32 -4.57 7.19 -9.49
N GLN A 33 -4.91 8.44 -9.83
CA GLN A 33 -4.18 9.21 -10.84
C GLN A 33 -2.73 9.48 -10.41
N ALA A 34 -2.50 9.83 -9.14
CA ALA A 34 -1.15 10.00 -8.60
C ALA A 34 -0.32 8.72 -8.71
N TYR A 35 -0.91 7.56 -8.38
CA TYR A 35 -0.24 6.27 -8.45
C TYR A 35 0.10 5.86 -9.89
N LEU A 36 -0.89 5.93 -10.79
CA LEU A 36 -0.72 5.63 -12.21
C LEU A 36 0.33 6.55 -12.87
N GLY A 37 0.29 7.84 -12.55
CA GLY A 37 1.25 8.83 -13.05
C GLY A 37 2.67 8.56 -12.56
N TRP A 38 2.84 8.19 -11.29
CA TRP A 38 4.15 7.85 -10.72
C TRP A 38 4.76 6.64 -11.42
N TRP A 39 3.99 5.56 -11.59
CA TRP A 39 4.46 4.35 -12.27
C TRP A 39 4.81 4.59 -13.73
N LYS A 40 4.00 5.37 -14.44
CA LYS A 40 4.31 5.76 -15.81
C LYS A 40 5.62 6.55 -15.89
N LYS A 41 5.87 7.46 -14.93
CA LYS A 41 7.09 8.29 -14.90
C LYS A 41 8.34 7.49 -14.52
N CYS A 42 8.23 6.63 -13.51
CA CYS A 42 9.39 5.91 -12.96
C CYS A 42 9.72 4.60 -13.69
N HIS A 43 8.70 3.95 -14.28
CA HIS A 43 8.84 2.61 -14.85
C HIS A 43 8.36 2.51 -16.30
N SER A 44 7.89 3.61 -16.92
CA SER A 44 7.35 3.63 -18.28
C SER A 44 6.22 2.61 -18.50
N PHE A 45 5.50 2.28 -17.43
CA PHE A 45 4.45 1.26 -17.44
C PHE A 45 3.08 1.92 -17.24
N SER A 46 2.16 1.62 -18.15
CA SER A 46 0.77 2.07 -18.09
C SER A 46 -0.08 1.00 -17.42
N MET A 47 -0.69 1.33 -16.29
CA MET A 47 -1.63 0.46 -15.59
C MET A 47 -3.07 0.93 -15.78
N GLU A 48 -3.99 0.00 -15.66
CA GLU A 48 -5.42 0.27 -15.61
C GLU A 48 -5.88 0.44 -14.16
N LYS A 49 -6.88 1.29 -13.95
CA LYS A 49 -7.37 1.62 -12.61
C LYS A 49 -7.99 0.41 -11.93
N GLU A 50 -8.61 -0.46 -12.71
CA GLU A 50 -9.33 -1.66 -12.29
C GLU A 50 -8.41 -2.70 -11.63
N TRP A 51 -7.09 -2.59 -11.85
CA TRP A 51 -6.11 -3.49 -11.24
C TRP A 51 -5.72 -3.06 -9.82
N LEU A 52 -6.09 -1.85 -9.41
CA LEU A 52 -5.66 -1.25 -8.14
C LEU A 52 -6.71 -1.44 -7.05
N VAL A 53 -6.31 -2.12 -5.97
CA VAL A 53 -7.09 -2.24 -4.75
C VAL A 53 -6.35 -1.54 -3.62
N PHE A 54 -7.02 -0.60 -2.95
CA PHE A 54 -6.44 0.11 -1.81
C PHE A 54 -6.23 -0.86 -0.63
N CYS A 55 -5.05 -0.81 -0.03
CA CYS A 55 -4.73 -1.55 1.19
C CYS A 55 -3.96 -0.66 2.17
N THR A 56 -4.14 -0.91 3.46
CA THR A 56 -3.48 -0.14 4.53
C THR A 56 -2.01 -0.49 4.72
N GLY A 57 -1.54 -1.57 4.07
CA GLY A 57 -0.14 -1.97 4.07
C GLY A 57 0.09 -3.25 3.28
N VAL A 58 1.35 -3.45 2.89
CA VAL A 58 1.77 -4.61 2.07
C VAL A 58 1.61 -5.92 2.85
N VAL A 59 2.00 -5.95 4.14
CA VAL A 59 1.96 -7.19 4.95
C VAL A 59 0.53 -7.67 5.20
N PRO A 60 -0.43 -6.82 5.64
CA PRO A 60 -1.83 -7.22 5.75
C PRO A 60 -2.44 -7.67 4.41
N ALA A 61 -2.08 -7.02 3.30
CA ALA A 61 -2.56 -7.40 1.97
C ALA A 61 -2.09 -8.81 1.60
N ILE A 62 -0.80 -9.11 1.77
CA ILE A 62 -0.24 -10.43 1.49
C ILE A 62 -0.84 -11.48 2.42
N SER A 63 -0.96 -11.20 3.72
CA SER A 63 -1.59 -12.12 4.67
C SER A 63 -3.04 -12.46 4.27
N SER A 64 -3.79 -11.48 3.80
CA SER A 64 -5.17 -11.69 3.32
C SER A 64 -5.21 -12.51 2.04
N MET A 65 -4.29 -12.26 1.11
CA MET A 65 -4.18 -13.02 -0.14
C MET A 65 -3.85 -14.48 0.12
N VAL A 66 -2.86 -14.77 0.97
CA VAL A 66 -2.46 -16.12 1.33
C VAL A 66 -3.65 -16.88 1.90
N ARG A 67 -4.31 -16.34 2.94
CA ARG A 67 -5.49 -16.97 3.56
C ARG A 67 -6.65 -17.21 2.60
N LYS A 68 -6.77 -16.41 1.54
CA LYS A 68 -7.85 -16.55 0.55
C LYS A 68 -7.52 -17.52 -0.57
N LEU A 69 -6.24 -17.58 -0.97
CA LEU A 69 -5.78 -18.34 -2.14
C LEU A 69 -5.23 -19.72 -1.78
N THR A 70 -4.89 -19.97 -0.51
CA THR A 70 -4.33 -21.25 -0.06
C THR A 70 -5.26 -21.96 0.92
N THR A 71 -5.18 -23.28 0.95
CA THR A 71 -5.78 -24.13 1.98
C THR A 71 -4.82 -24.31 3.15
N VAL A 72 -5.35 -24.55 4.35
CA VAL A 72 -4.55 -24.87 5.54
C VAL A 72 -3.59 -26.02 5.24
N GLY A 73 -2.28 -25.78 5.40
CA GLY A 73 -1.23 -26.76 5.16
C GLY A 73 -0.52 -26.67 3.80
N GLU A 74 -0.95 -25.79 2.89
CA GLU A 74 -0.23 -25.54 1.64
C GLU A 74 1.02 -24.69 1.86
N MET A 75 2.14 -25.10 1.27
CA MET A 75 3.43 -24.42 1.43
C MET A 75 3.58 -23.28 0.42
N CYS A 76 3.57 -22.04 0.92
CA CYS A 76 3.95 -20.89 0.13
C CYS A 76 5.47 -20.70 0.21
N TRP A 77 6.18 -20.87 -0.91
CA TRP A 77 7.63 -20.67 -0.97
C TRP A 77 7.98 -19.19 -0.87
N TYR A 78 8.78 -18.82 0.12
CA TYR A 78 9.38 -17.48 0.22
C TYR A 78 10.88 -17.61 0.55
N ARG A 79 11.68 -16.73 -0.04
CA ARG A 79 13.11 -16.62 0.30
C ARG A 79 13.25 -15.72 1.53
N HIS A 80 14.01 -16.15 2.54
CA HIS A 80 14.33 -15.37 3.75
C HIS A 80 15.14 -14.10 3.41
N ARG A 81 14.47 -13.07 2.88
CA ARG A 81 15.00 -11.71 2.74
C ARG A 81 14.27 -10.70 3.62
N PHE A 82 13.03 -11.00 4.01
CA PHE A 82 12.25 -10.16 4.90
C PHE A 82 11.62 -11.05 5.98
N THR A 83 12.04 -10.83 7.23
CA THR A 83 11.66 -11.62 8.42
C THR A 83 10.15 -11.57 8.71
N ILE A 84 9.45 -10.59 8.15
CA ILE A 84 8.00 -10.42 8.30
C ILE A 84 7.19 -11.56 7.65
N PHE A 85 7.76 -12.29 6.69
CA PHE A 85 7.06 -13.39 6.01
C PHE A 85 7.09 -14.71 6.79
N SER A 86 8.04 -14.89 7.71
CA SER A 86 8.07 -16.08 8.57
C SER A 86 7.10 -16.01 9.75
N SER A 87 6.51 -14.84 9.99
CA SER A 87 5.59 -14.56 11.09
C SER A 87 4.14 -14.44 10.63
N ILE A 88 3.83 -14.73 9.36
CA ILE A 88 2.45 -14.81 8.86
C ILE A 88 1.89 -16.19 9.25
N PRO A 89 0.92 -16.27 10.19
CA PRO A 89 0.30 -17.53 10.52
C PRO A 89 -0.55 -17.99 9.33
N LEU A 90 -0.11 -19.07 8.70
CA LEU A 90 -0.88 -19.90 7.77
C LEU A 90 -2.02 -20.60 8.51
#